data_AF-A0A6F8U5S3-F1
#
_entry.id   AF-A0A6F8U5S3-F1
#
_cell.length_a   1.000
_cell.length_b   1.000
_cell.length_c   1.000
_cell.angle_alpha   90.00
_cell.angle_beta   90.00
_cell.angle_gamma   90.00
#
_symmetry.space_group_name_H-M   'P 1'
#
loop_
_entity.id
_entity.type
_entity.pdbx_description
1 polymer ?
#
loop_
_entity_poly.entity_id
_entity_poly.type
_entity_poly.pdbx_seq_one_letter_code
_entity_poly.pdbx_strand_id
1 'polypeptide(L)'
;MPFFFLHIPKTAGTSFRLGAEAYFSKERIVYDYGTNSKTTSPLVKESLHVDQPDFWQFKKAFLANNPAMICGHVPVARFVSLIGVGRTITFLREPLQRIASEYGHFVRNMDYKGSFKEFYASPAMINRQRRALNGVNSEAVGFLGLTERYTESLEILNGGFATDIAERKDNLGKRIPLAEHKLDQDDIDELTRLNKRDIMLYKHACALFDARYAMFKSNQPWAHARLVEANTKRISGWAWWANGSDEPVDIELWVKGEHATTLSAVEMRKELCRLLPPRGGYVGFHLPVKLLPGDTVQCRVAATGQWFPLKPQRVTEPAS
;
A
#
# COMPACT_ATOMS: atom_id res chain seq x y z
N MET A 1 10.81 9.12 -12.98
CA MET A 1 9.73 9.70 -12.14
C MET A 1 10.07 9.52 -10.67
N PRO A 2 9.68 10.43 -9.77
CA PRO A 2 9.87 10.27 -8.32
C PRO A 2 9.00 9.16 -7.70
N PHE A 3 9.31 8.79 -6.46
CA PHE A 3 8.47 7.95 -5.61
C PHE A 3 7.63 8.79 -4.64
N PHE A 4 6.52 8.21 -4.17
CA PHE A 4 5.80 8.71 -3.00
C PHE A 4 5.92 7.67 -1.88
N PHE A 5 6.64 8.00 -0.81
CA PHE A 5 6.68 7.18 0.39
C PHE A 5 5.63 7.67 1.40
N LEU A 6 4.52 6.93 1.48
CA LEU A 6 3.50 7.07 2.51
C LEU A 6 4.07 6.58 3.83
N HIS A 7 4.54 7.51 4.66
CA HIS A 7 5.17 7.17 5.93
C HIS A 7 4.08 7.05 7.01
N ILE A 8 3.69 5.82 7.34
CA ILE A 8 2.78 5.57 8.45
C ILE A 8 3.60 5.48 9.75
N PRO A 9 3.21 6.17 10.84
CA PRO A 9 3.96 6.10 12.09
C PRO A 9 4.10 4.68 12.62
N LYS A 10 5.34 4.35 13.02
CA LYS A 10 5.76 3.10 13.66
C LYS A 10 5.73 1.84 12.78
N THR A 11 5.84 1.99 11.47
CA THR A 11 5.92 0.89 10.50
C THR A 11 7.29 0.80 9.81
N ALA A 12 8.40 0.84 10.59
CA ALA A 12 9.78 0.90 10.07
C ALA A 12 10.12 2.10 9.14
N GLY A 13 9.20 3.07 8.99
CA GLY A 13 9.37 4.15 8.02
C GLY A 13 10.55 5.09 8.27
N THR A 14 11.00 5.26 9.52
CA THR A 14 12.25 5.98 9.79
C THR A 14 13.46 5.25 9.23
N SER A 15 13.53 3.92 9.38
CA SER A 15 14.66 3.15 8.85
C SER A 15 14.68 3.19 7.32
N PHE A 16 13.50 3.05 6.68
CA PHE A 16 13.39 3.17 5.23
C PHE A 16 13.76 4.57 4.74
N ARG A 17 13.21 5.63 5.36
CA ARG A 17 13.51 7.02 4.99
C ARG A 17 15.00 7.32 5.07
N LEU A 18 15.68 6.90 6.14
CA LEU A 18 17.12 7.11 6.29
C LEU A 18 17.94 6.32 5.26
N GLY A 19 17.51 5.09 4.91
CA GLY A 19 18.13 4.33 3.82
C GLY A 19 17.94 5.02 2.46
N ALA A 20 16.74 5.54 2.20
CA ALA A 20 16.44 6.30 1.00
C ALA A 20 17.23 7.62 0.93
N GLU A 21 17.43 8.31 2.05
CA GLU A 21 18.30 9.50 2.15
C GLU A 21 19.75 9.18 1.78
N ALA A 22 20.27 8.04 2.24
CA ALA A 22 21.62 7.60 1.89
C ALA A 22 21.75 7.24 0.40
N TYR A 23 20.72 6.61 -0.18
CA TYR A 23 20.74 6.16 -1.58
C TYR A 23 20.48 7.30 -2.58
N PHE A 24 19.45 8.13 -2.34
CA PHE A 24 19.03 9.18 -3.27
C PHE A 24 19.66 10.55 -3.03
N SER A 25 20.39 10.72 -1.92
CA SER A 25 20.74 12.02 -1.33
C SER A 25 19.52 12.73 -0.73
N LYS A 26 19.70 13.29 0.47
CA LYS A 26 18.64 13.94 1.25
C LYS A 26 18.02 15.14 0.51
N GLU A 27 18.82 15.85 -0.28
CA GLU A 27 18.44 17.04 -1.04
C GLU A 27 17.44 16.71 -2.16
N ARG A 28 17.40 15.45 -2.60
CA ARG A 28 16.46 14.96 -3.62
C ARG A 28 15.18 14.39 -3.01
N ILE A 29 14.99 14.52 -1.70
CA ILE A 29 13.79 14.07 -0.99
C ILE A 29 13.03 15.29 -0.46
N VAL A 30 11.75 15.33 -0.79
CA VAL A 30 10.81 16.36 -0.30
C VAL A 30 9.96 15.78 0.84
N TYR A 31 9.71 16.58 1.87
CA TYR A 31 9.07 16.13 3.11
C TYR A 31 7.78 16.88 3.40
N ASP A 32 6.71 16.16 3.76
CA ASP A 32 5.45 16.71 4.31
C ASP A 32 5.12 16.10 5.68
N TYR A 33 5.51 16.79 6.75
CA TYR A 33 5.22 16.40 8.14
C TYR A 33 4.28 17.40 8.82
N GLY A 34 3.54 18.18 8.05
CA GLY A 34 2.63 19.23 8.54
C GLY A 34 3.29 20.59 8.74
N THR A 35 2.45 21.62 8.89
CA THR A 35 2.85 23.04 8.93
C THR A 35 3.89 23.36 10.01
N ASN A 36 3.70 22.81 11.21
CA ASN A 36 4.53 23.12 12.38
C ASN A 36 5.82 22.30 12.44
N SER A 37 6.02 21.34 11.53
CA SER A 37 7.23 20.52 11.52
C SER A 37 8.39 21.27 10.88
N LYS A 38 9.54 21.31 11.57
CA LYS A 38 10.80 21.81 11.00
C LYS A 38 11.31 20.93 9.85
N THR A 39 10.86 19.67 9.79
CA THR A 39 11.25 18.71 8.75
C THR A 39 10.50 18.92 7.44
N THR A 40 9.32 19.55 7.46
CA THR A 40 8.55 19.82 6.24
C THR A 40 9.32 20.77 5.33
N SER A 41 9.51 20.37 4.07
CA SER A 41 10.28 21.12 3.08
C SER A 41 9.67 22.50 2.80
N PRO A 42 10.48 23.55 2.58
CA PRO A 42 9.99 24.90 2.25
C PRO A 42 8.98 24.90 1.11
N LEU A 43 9.29 24.22 -0.01
CA LEU A 43 8.40 24.06 -1.17
C LEU A 43 6.99 23.56 -0.78
N VAL A 44 6.91 22.61 0.15
CA VAL A 44 5.62 22.05 0.63
C VAL A 44 4.89 23.04 1.51
N LYS A 45 5.60 23.76 2.41
CA LYS A 45 4.98 24.80 3.25
C LYS A 45 4.38 25.92 2.40
N GLU A 46 5.19 26.43 1.48
CA GLU A 46 4.86 27.58 0.64
C GLU A 46 3.77 27.26 -0.39
N SER A 47 3.68 26.01 -0.86
CA SER A 47 2.71 25.63 -1.91
C SER A 47 1.47 24.91 -1.38
N LEU A 48 1.57 24.15 -0.29
CA LEU A 48 0.54 23.18 0.11
C LEU A 48 0.02 23.35 1.56
N HIS A 49 0.66 24.19 2.38
CA HIS A 49 0.19 24.58 3.72
C HIS A 49 -0.25 26.05 3.71
N VAL A 50 -1.07 26.40 2.72
CA VAL A 50 -1.69 27.70 2.49
C VAL A 50 -3.20 27.51 2.33
N ASP A 51 -3.99 28.58 2.39
CA ASP A 51 -5.46 28.51 2.35
C ASP A 51 -6.01 27.84 1.09
N GLN A 52 -5.39 28.10 -0.07
CA GLN A 52 -5.77 27.54 -1.36
C GLN A 52 -4.57 26.88 -2.06
N PRO A 53 -4.26 25.62 -1.76
CA PRO A 53 -3.09 24.96 -2.31
C PRO A 53 -3.31 24.56 -3.78
N ASP A 54 -2.38 24.96 -4.65
CA ASP A 54 -2.35 24.53 -6.05
C ASP A 54 -1.41 23.32 -6.22
N PHE A 55 -2.00 22.13 -6.21
CA PHE A 55 -1.28 20.87 -6.37
C PHE A 55 -0.65 20.69 -7.75
N TRP A 56 -1.17 21.34 -8.79
CA TRP A 56 -0.61 21.25 -10.14
C TRP A 56 0.65 22.10 -10.26
N GLN A 57 0.62 23.34 -9.76
CA GLN A 57 1.80 24.20 -9.69
C GLN A 57 2.87 23.59 -8.79
N PHE A 58 2.46 23.04 -7.64
CA PHE A 58 3.36 22.26 -6.79
C PHE A 58 4.01 21.11 -7.55
N LYS A 59 3.25 20.29 -8.29
CA LYS A 59 3.82 19.18 -9.07
C LYS A 59 4.87 19.66 -10.07
N LYS A 60 4.61 20.75 -10.79
CA LYS A 60 5.57 21.32 -11.74
C LYS A 60 6.85 21.79 -11.04
N ALA A 61 6.72 22.56 -9.95
CA ALA A 61 7.86 23.04 -9.17
C ALA A 61 8.65 21.89 -8.53
N PHE A 62 7.94 20.89 -8.00
CA PHE A 62 8.53 19.67 -7.47
C PHE A 62 9.36 18.96 -8.54
N LEU A 63 8.79 18.66 -9.71
CA LEU A 63 9.50 17.95 -10.78
C LEU A 63 10.67 18.74 -11.37
N ALA A 64 10.59 20.08 -11.42
CA ALA A 64 11.67 20.93 -11.91
C ALA A 64 12.97 20.79 -11.09
N ASN A 65 12.86 20.38 -9.83
CA ASN A 65 14.01 20.16 -8.93
C ASN A 65 14.57 18.72 -8.98
N ASN A 66 14.21 17.93 -10.01
CA ASN A 66 14.65 16.54 -10.20
C ASN A 66 14.60 15.64 -8.93
N PRO A 67 13.43 15.59 -8.25
CA PRO A 67 13.29 14.88 -7.00
C PRO A 67 13.34 13.37 -7.22
N ALA A 68 13.89 12.65 -6.25
CA ALA A 68 13.82 11.20 -6.20
C ALA A 68 12.56 10.71 -5.48
N MET A 69 12.12 11.42 -4.43
CA MET A 69 11.00 10.97 -3.60
C MET A 69 10.32 12.14 -2.87
N ILE A 70 9.03 11.99 -2.60
CA ILE A 70 8.32 12.78 -1.59
C ILE A 70 7.86 11.85 -0.47
N CYS A 71 7.99 12.25 0.81
CA CYS A 71 7.56 11.42 1.93
C CYS A 71 6.99 12.22 3.11
N GLY A 72 6.14 11.57 3.93
CA GLY A 72 5.47 12.30 4.99
C GLY A 72 4.40 11.51 5.74
N HIS A 73 3.99 12.04 6.90
CA HIS A 73 2.85 11.54 7.69
C HIS A 73 1.54 12.13 7.16
N VAL A 74 1.17 11.76 5.93
CA VAL A 74 0.01 12.30 5.21
C VAL A 74 -0.91 11.15 4.75
N PRO A 75 -2.19 11.39 4.46
CA PRO A 75 -3.01 10.38 3.79
C PRO A 75 -2.51 10.14 2.35
N VAL A 76 -2.72 8.93 1.81
CA VAL A 76 -2.31 8.55 0.44
C VAL A 76 -2.86 9.52 -0.61
N ALA A 77 -4.08 10.02 -0.40
CA ALA A 77 -4.74 10.99 -1.27
C ALA A 77 -3.93 12.29 -1.46
N ARG A 78 -3.00 12.62 -0.56
CA ARG A 78 -2.20 13.84 -0.62
C ARG A 78 -1.33 13.92 -1.88
N PHE A 79 -0.75 12.80 -2.31
CA PHE A 79 0.22 12.79 -3.42
C PHE A 79 0.00 11.70 -4.46
N VAL A 80 -0.89 10.72 -4.23
CA VAL A 80 -1.10 9.61 -5.18
C VAL A 80 -1.59 10.08 -6.56
N SER A 81 -2.39 11.14 -6.62
CA SER A 81 -2.86 11.73 -7.90
C SER A 81 -1.77 12.51 -8.65
N LEU A 82 -0.65 12.84 -7.99
CA LEU A 82 0.47 13.54 -8.61
C LEU A 82 1.56 12.56 -9.05
N ILE A 83 1.83 11.54 -8.25
CA ILE A 83 2.97 10.63 -8.39
C ILE A 83 2.57 9.28 -8.97
N GLY A 84 1.35 8.83 -8.70
CA GLY A 84 0.78 7.57 -9.16
C GLY A 84 0.89 6.44 -8.15
N VAL A 85 -0.12 5.57 -8.17
CA VAL A 85 -0.26 4.48 -7.21
C VAL A 85 0.83 3.42 -7.38
N GLY A 86 1.25 3.13 -8.61
CA GLY A 86 2.37 2.23 -8.91
C GLY A 86 3.74 2.77 -8.48
N ARG A 87 3.84 4.07 -8.17
CA ARG A 87 5.05 4.72 -7.62
C ARG A 87 4.91 5.06 -6.13
N THR A 88 3.86 4.54 -5.49
CA THR A 88 3.60 4.71 -4.06
C THR A 88 4.20 3.54 -3.29
N ILE A 89 4.99 3.85 -2.28
CA ILE A 89 5.67 2.94 -1.37
C ILE A 89 5.08 3.15 0.02
N THR A 90 4.79 2.08 0.75
CA THR A 90 4.40 2.13 2.16
C THR A 90 4.88 0.89 2.89
N PHE A 91 4.96 0.97 4.21
CA PHE A 91 5.16 -0.18 5.08
C PHE A 91 3.99 -0.27 6.06
N LEU A 92 3.52 -1.49 6.30
CA LEU A 92 2.57 -1.82 7.36
C LEU A 92 3.28 -2.53 8.50
N ARG A 93 2.56 -2.66 9.61
CA ARG A 93 2.97 -3.43 10.79
C ARG A 93 1.75 -4.09 11.40
N GLU A 94 1.94 -5.17 12.14
CA GLU A 94 0.88 -5.77 12.96
C GLU A 94 0.20 -4.64 13.78
N PRO A 95 -1.12 -4.44 13.65
CA PRO A 95 -1.80 -3.25 14.17
C PRO A 95 -1.66 -3.00 15.66
N LEU A 96 -1.72 -4.05 16.48
CA LEU A 96 -1.65 -3.94 17.95
C LEU A 96 -0.22 -3.59 18.37
N GLN A 97 0.78 -4.28 17.80
CA GLN A 97 2.19 -3.99 18.02
C GLN A 97 2.59 -2.60 17.53
N ARG A 98 1.98 -2.11 16.44
CA ARG A 98 2.14 -0.73 15.95
C ARG A 98 1.66 0.29 16.99
N ILE A 99 0.48 0.06 17.58
CA ILE A 99 -0.11 0.95 18.61
C ILE A 99 0.75 0.93 19.88
N ALA A 100 1.13 -0.25 20.36
CA ALA A 100 1.98 -0.40 21.55
C ALA A 100 3.36 0.27 21.36
N SER A 101 3.94 0.13 20.17
CA SER A 101 5.19 0.81 19.80
C SER A 101 5.06 2.33 19.73
N GLU A 102 3.88 2.81 19.34
CA GLU A 102 3.59 4.24 19.33
C GLU A 102 3.43 4.79 20.74
N TYR A 103 2.65 4.12 21.58
CA TYR A 103 2.51 4.47 22.99
C TYR A 103 3.88 4.58 23.68
N GLY A 104 4.72 3.55 23.54
CA GLY A 104 6.08 3.57 24.11
C GLY A 104 6.96 4.67 23.50
N HIS A 105 6.70 5.14 22.28
CA HIS A 105 7.39 6.31 21.73
C HIS A 105 6.90 7.61 22.36
N PHE A 106 5.58 7.77 22.53
CA PHE A 106 4.96 8.95 23.14
C PHE A 106 5.36 9.10 24.61
N VAL A 107 5.35 8.01 25.39
CA VAL A 107 5.80 8.03 26.80
C VAL A 107 7.27 8.45 26.91
N ARG A 108 8.15 7.91 26.06
CA ARG A 108 9.60 8.17 26.13
C ARG A 108 10.05 9.51 25.55
N ASN A 109 9.37 10.00 24.51
CA ASN A 109 9.89 11.12 23.69
C ASN A 109 8.95 12.32 23.60
N MET A 110 7.67 12.16 23.99
CA MET A 110 6.63 13.18 23.86
C MET A 110 5.96 13.51 25.20
N ASP A 111 6.55 13.06 26.31
CA ASP A 111 6.08 13.27 27.69
C ASP A 111 4.61 12.90 27.95
N TYR A 112 4.09 11.88 27.24
CA TYR A 112 2.71 11.43 27.44
C TYR A 112 2.56 10.74 28.81
N LYS A 113 1.60 11.21 29.61
CA LYS A 113 1.33 10.72 30.98
C LYS A 113 0.09 9.84 31.12
N GLY A 114 -0.74 9.76 30.08
CA GLY A 114 -1.94 8.93 30.10
C GLY A 114 -1.61 7.44 30.10
N SER A 115 -2.58 6.62 30.46
CA SER A 115 -2.53 5.17 30.37
C SER A 115 -2.51 4.68 28.92
N PHE A 116 -2.14 3.42 28.73
CA PHE A 116 -2.19 2.78 27.42
C PHE A 116 -3.62 2.70 26.88
N LYS A 117 -4.60 2.43 27.74
CA LYS A 117 -6.03 2.42 27.41
C LYS A 117 -6.54 3.76 26.88
N GLU A 118 -6.24 4.84 27.59
CA GLU A 118 -6.58 6.19 27.12
C GLU A 118 -5.91 6.51 25.77
N PHE A 119 -4.67 6.05 25.59
CA PHE A 119 -3.92 6.28 24.35
C PHE A 119 -4.58 5.59 23.15
N TYR A 120 -4.84 4.29 23.23
CA TYR A 120 -5.38 3.54 22.08
C TYR A 120 -6.85 3.81 21.81
N ALA A 121 -7.62 4.25 22.82
CA ALA A 121 -9.02 4.62 22.66
C ALA A 121 -9.18 5.94 21.88
N SER A 122 -8.11 6.74 21.76
CA SER A 122 -8.15 7.99 21.00
C SER A 122 -8.48 7.73 19.52
N PRO A 123 -9.30 8.59 18.87
CA PRO A 123 -9.62 8.44 17.45
C PRO A 123 -8.36 8.35 16.57
N ALA A 124 -7.29 9.05 16.94
CA ALA A 124 -6.02 9.04 16.21
C ALA A 124 -5.35 7.65 16.13
N MET A 125 -5.64 6.72 17.05
CA MET A 125 -5.07 5.37 17.04
C MET A 125 -5.91 4.34 16.31
N ILE A 126 -7.23 4.54 16.26
CA ILE A 126 -8.20 3.60 15.68
C ILE A 126 -8.04 3.48 14.16
N ASN A 127 -7.76 2.29 13.63
CA ASN A 127 -7.69 1.99 12.19
C ASN A 127 -6.77 2.97 11.40
N ARG A 128 -5.65 3.37 12.00
CA ARG A 128 -4.77 4.39 11.45
C ARG A 128 -4.19 3.99 10.10
N GLN A 129 -3.73 2.74 9.94
CA GLN A 129 -3.11 2.29 8.69
C GLN A 129 -4.13 2.31 7.54
N ARG A 130 -5.36 1.88 7.82
CA ARG A 130 -6.48 1.93 6.87
C ARG A 130 -6.87 3.36 6.51
N ARG A 131 -6.88 4.28 7.47
CA ARG A 131 -7.14 5.70 7.16
C ARG A 131 -6.05 6.30 6.29
N ALA A 132 -4.79 5.99 6.55
CA ALA A 132 -3.68 6.46 5.73
C ALA A 132 -3.81 6.00 4.27
N LEU A 133 -4.28 4.76 4.04
CA LEU A 133 -4.51 4.19 2.72
C LEU A 133 -5.92 4.42 2.16
N ASN A 134 -6.74 5.26 2.79
CA ASN A 134 -8.13 5.42 2.38
C ASN A 134 -8.25 5.88 0.92
N GLY A 135 -9.14 5.23 0.17
CA GLY A 135 -9.34 5.49 -1.25
C GLY A 135 -8.33 4.80 -2.18
N VAL A 136 -7.48 3.90 -1.68
CA VAL A 136 -6.59 3.07 -2.51
C VAL A 136 -6.73 1.60 -2.11
N ASN A 137 -6.75 0.72 -3.11
CA ASN A 137 -6.74 -0.73 -2.94
C ASN A 137 -5.29 -1.20 -2.73
N SER A 138 -5.04 -2.06 -1.73
CA SER A 138 -3.70 -2.55 -1.41
C SER A 138 -3.02 -3.23 -2.60
N GLU A 139 -3.80 -3.89 -3.45
CA GLU A 139 -3.31 -4.55 -4.66
C GLU A 139 -2.74 -3.56 -5.67
N ALA A 140 -3.19 -2.29 -5.67
CA ALA A 140 -2.76 -1.26 -6.61
C ALA A 140 -1.47 -0.54 -6.18
N VAL A 141 -1.17 -0.53 -4.86
CA VAL A 141 0.01 0.16 -4.33
C VAL A 141 1.27 -0.47 -4.91
N GLY A 142 2.14 0.37 -5.48
CA GLY A 142 3.38 -0.04 -6.14
C GLY A 142 4.23 -0.94 -5.25
N PHE A 143 4.42 -0.54 -3.99
CA PHE A 143 5.00 -1.42 -3.00
C PHE A 143 4.39 -1.26 -1.61
N LEU A 144 4.09 -2.40 -0.98
CA LEU A 144 3.59 -2.51 0.38
C LEU A 144 4.50 -3.51 1.12
N GLY A 145 5.40 -3.00 1.95
CA GLY A 145 6.29 -3.79 2.79
C GLY A 145 5.72 -4.07 4.17
N LEU A 146 6.35 -4.99 4.90
CA LEU A 146 5.97 -5.39 6.25
C LEU A 146 7.13 -5.12 7.22
N THR A 147 6.83 -4.50 8.36
CA THR A 147 7.85 -4.15 9.36
C THR A 147 8.54 -5.39 9.92
N GLU A 148 7.76 -6.46 10.14
CA GLU A 148 8.17 -7.75 10.65
C GLU A 148 9.06 -8.53 9.66
N ARG A 149 9.02 -8.15 8.38
CA ARG A 149 9.77 -8.76 7.27
C ARG A 149 10.56 -7.70 6.50
N TYR A 150 11.21 -6.80 7.24
CA TYR A 150 11.84 -5.60 6.66
C TYR A 150 12.94 -5.94 5.66
N THR A 151 13.81 -6.91 5.96
CA THR A 151 14.88 -7.36 5.05
C THR A 151 14.30 -7.88 3.73
N GLU A 152 13.33 -8.77 3.79
CA GLU A 152 12.65 -9.31 2.59
C GLU A 152 11.90 -8.20 1.84
N SER A 153 11.31 -7.25 2.57
CA SER A 153 10.65 -6.08 1.99
C SER A 153 11.60 -5.20 1.20
N LEU A 154 12.84 -4.99 1.70
CA LEU A 154 13.86 -4.27 0.95
C LEU A 154 14.34 -5.04 -0.28
N GLU A 155 14.47 -6.36 -0.19
CA GLU A 155 14.90 -7.20 -1.32
C GLU A 155 13.96 -7.05 -2.53
N ILE A 156 12.66 -7.27 -2.32
CA ILE A 156 11.67 -7.14 -3.40
C ILE A 156 11.49 -5.69 -3.86
N LEU A 157 11.60 -4.70 -2.96
CA LEU A 157 11.52 -3.27 -3.33
C LEU A 157 12.68 -2.89 -4.25
N ASN A 158 13.90 -3.26 -3.87
CA ASN A 158 15.12 -2.95 -4.62
C ASN A 158 15.10 -3.62 -5.99
N GLY A 159 14.73 -4.91 -6.04
CA GLY A 159 14.58 -5.64 -7.31
C GLY A 159 13.47 -5.07 -8.20
N GLY A 160 12.31 -4.73 -7.64
CA GLY A 160 11.15 -4.25 -8.41
C GLY A 160 11.29 -2.82 -8.94
N PHE A 161 12.07 -1.98 -8.26
CA PHE A 161 12.25 -0.58 -8.63
C PHE A 161 13.66 -0.22 -9.10
N ALA A 162 14.54 -1.21 -9.24
CA ALA A 162 15.95 -1.03 -9.57
C ALA A 162 16.64 -0.01 -8.65
N THR A 163 16.42 -0.14 -7.34
CA THR A 163 17.10 0.64 -6.30
C THR A 163 18.08 -0.21 -5.51
N ASP A 164 18.94 0.41 -4.71
CA ASP A 164 19.86 -0.28 -3.79
C ASP A 164 19.83 0.37 -2.40
N ILE A 165 18.63 0.42 -1.82
CA ILE A 165 18.42 0.97 -0.49
C ILE A 165 18.91 -0.05 0.54
N ALA A 166 19.99 0.30 1.22
CA ALA A 166 20.62 -0.57 2.21
C ALA A 166 19.79 -0.73 3.49
N GLU A 167 19.82 -1.92 4.08
CA GLU A 167 19.35 -2.15 5.44
C GLU A 167 20.28 -1.46 6.46
N ARG A 168 19.71 -0.73 7.41
CA ARG A 168 20.51 -0.06 8.45
C ARG A 168 21.17 -1.06 9.39
N LYS A 169 22.44 -0.83 9.74
CA LYS A 169 23.20 -1.65 10.71
C LYS A 169 22.50 -1.77 12.08
N ASP A 170 21.83 -0.71 12.55
CA ASP A 170 21.06 -0.72 13.79
C ASP A 170 19.87 -1.71 13.77
N ASN A 171 19.39 -2.08 12.57
CA ASN A 171 18.37 -3.11 12.39
C ASN A 171 18.98 -4.51 12.31
N LEU A 172 20.18 -4.66 11.74
CA LEU A 172 20.90 -5.94 11.65
C LEU A 172 21.25 -6.53 13.03
N GLY A 173 21.54 -5.68 14.02
CA GLY A 173 21.74 -6.08 15.42
C GLY A 173 20.44 -6.45 16.17
N LYS A 174 19.28 -6.14 15.59
CA LYS A 174 17.94 -6.49 16.10
C LYS A 174 17.34 -7.65 15.30
N ARG A 175 18.16 -8.66 14.95
CA ARG A 175 17.68 -9.98 14.49
C ARG A 175 16.87 -10.74 15.55
N ILE A 176 16.86 -10.24 16.78
CA ILE A 176 15.88 -10.60 17.80
C ILE A 176 14.53 -10.05 17.32
N PRO A 177 13.43 -10.83 17.32
CA PRO A 177 12.10 -10.31 17.02
C PRO A 177 11.92 -8.98 17.73
N LEU A 178 11.53 -7.91 17.00
CA LEU A 178 11.18 -6.62 17.61
C LEU A 178 10.38 -6.92 18.87
N ALA A 179 10.99 -6.73 20.05
CA ALA A 179 10.48 -7.31 21.29
C ALA A 179 8.99 -7.01 21.37
N GLU A 180 8.17 -8.06 21.25
CA GLU A 180 6.73 -7.89 21.19
C GLU A 180 6.32 -7.18 22.47
N HIS A 181 5.56 -6.11 22.30
CA HIS A 181 4.99 -5.44 23.44
C HIS A 181 4.04 -6.44 24.11
N LYS A 182 4.30 -6.74 25.39
CA LYS A 182 3.40 -7.55 26.19
C LYS A 182 2.11 -6.75 26.37
N LEU A 183 1.01 -7.31 25.88
CA LEU A 183 -0.34 -6.80 26.03
C LEU A 183 -1.11 -7.82 26.85
N ASP A 184 -1.95 -7.36 27.77
CA ASP A 184 -2.88 -8.24 28.46
C ASP A 184 -4.10 -8.56 27.58
N GLN A 185 -4.90 -9.54 28.01
CA GLN A 185 -6.02 -10.04 27.21
C GLN A 185 -7.12 -9.00 27.01
N ASP A 186 -7.41 -8.19 28.04
CA ASP A 186 -8.44 -7.16 27.98
C ASP A 186 -8.09 -6.09 26.94
N ASP A 187 -6.82 -5.66 26.92
CA ASP A 187 -6.33 -4.72 25.91
C ASP A 187 -6.33 -5.34 24.50
N ILE A 188 -5.98 -6.63 24.35
CA ILE A 188 -6.02 -7.33 23.06
C ILE A 188 -7.44 -7.34 22.50
N ASP A 189 -8.43 -7.67 23.33
CA ASP A 189 -9.82 -7.78 22.90
C ASP A 189 -10.38 -6.43 22.46
N GLU A 190 -10.14 -5.38 23.26
CA GLU A 190 -10.61 -4.03 22.95
C GLU A 190 -9.87 -3.44 21.75
N LEU A 191 -8.54 -3.58 21.66
CA LEU A 191 -7.76 -3.15 20.50
C LEU A 191 -8.22 -3.84 19.22
N THR A 192 -8.51 -5.15 19.30
CA THR A 192 -9.01 -5.93 18.16
C THR A 192 -10.36 -5.41 17.69
N ARG A 193 -11.26 -5.12 18.63
CA ARG A 193 -12.58 -4.54 18.33
C ARG A 193 -12.45 -3.18 17.64
N LEU A 194 -11.64 -2.28 18.21
CA LEU A 194 -11.44 -0.92 17.68
C LEU A 194 -10.74 -0.93 16.31
N ASN A 195 -9.75 -1.81 16.12
CA ASN A 195 -8.84 -1.80 14.97
C ASN A 195 -9.12 -2.91 13.94
N LYS A 196 -10.35 -3.43 13.89
CA LYS A 196 -10.76 -4.50 12.98
C LYS A 196 -10.40 -4.24 11.51
N ARG A 197 -10.47 -2.99 11.04
CA ARG A 197 -10.16 -2.66 9.64
C ARG A 197 -8.65 -2.69 9.36
N ASP A 198 -7.83 -2.27 10.31
CA ASP A 198 -6.37 -2.40 10.21
C ASP A 198 -5.95 -3.88 10.25
N ILE A 199 -6.59 -4.70 11.10
CA ILE A 199 -6.32 -6.15 11.18
C ILE A 199 -6.66 -6.84 9.85
N MET A 200 -7.82 -6.53 9.25
CA MET A 200 -8.18 -7.07 7.94
C MET A 200 -7.22 -6.60 6.84
N LEU A 201 -6.84 -5.32 6.85
CA LEU A 201 -5.85 -4.77 5.93
C LEU A 201 -4.50 -5.49 6.06
N TYR A 202 -3.99 -5.65 7.28
CA TYR A 202 -2.70 -6.26 7.54
C TYR A 202 -2.70 -7.73 7.13
N LYS A 203 -3.73 -8.51 7.48
CA LYS A 203 -3.87 -9.92 7.05
C LYS A 203 -3.87 -10.05 5.52
N HIS A 204 -4.61 -9.18 4.83
CA HIS A 204 -4.62 -9.16 3.37
C HIS A 204 -3.26 -8.77 2.78
N ALA A 205 -2.60 -7.77 3.37
CA ALA A 205 -1.27 -7.33 2.96
C ALA A 205 -0.21 -8.43 3.14
N CYS A 206 -0.25 -9.20 4.24
CA CYS A 206 0.64 -10.35 4.43
C CYS A 206 0.47 -11.38 3.31
N ALA A 207 -0.77 -11.78 3.02
CA ALA A 207 -1.04 -12.76 1.99
C ALA A 207 -0.65 -12.25 0.58
N LEU A 208 -0.84 -10.96 0.31
CA LEU A 208 -0.41 -10.32 -0.93
C LEU A 208 1.12 -10.27 -1.04
N PHE A 209 1.80 -9.95 0.07
CA PHE A 209 3.25 -9.94 0.15
C PHE A 209 3.82 -11.33 -0.08
N ASP A 210 3.28 -12.37 0.56
CA ASP A 210 3.69 -13.77 0.37
C ASP A 210 3.61 -14.18 -1.11
N ALA A 211 2.47 -13.93 -1.75
CA ALA A 211 2.26 -14.26 -3.15
C ALA A 211 3.28 -13.55 -4.07
N ARG A 212 3.46 -12.23 -3.88
CA ARG A 212 4.40 -11.44 -4.70
C ARG A 212 5.86 -11.81 -4.44
N TYR A 213 6.21 -12.05 -3.18
CA TYR A 213 7.56 -12.43 -2.80
C TYR A 213 7.94 -13.80 -3.36
N ALA A 214 7.03 -14.78 -3.33
CA ALA A 214 7.27 -16.08 -3.97
C ALA A 214 7.53 -15.96 -5.49
N MET A 215 6.76 -15.13 -6.19
CA MET A 215 6.97 -14.85 -7.61
C MET A 215 8.29 -14.15 -7.86
N PHE A 216 8.62 -13.13 -7.05
CA PHE A 216 9.91 -12.44 -7.10
C PHE A 216 11.10 -13.39 -6.92
N LYS A 217 11.07 -14.27 -5.91
CA LYS A 217 12.13 -15.27 -5.69
C LYS A 217 12.24 -16.29 -6.81
N SER A 218 11.16 -16.51 -7.56
CA SER A 218 11.13 -17.38 -8.73
C SER A 218 11.45 -16.65 -10.04
N ASN A 219 11.88 -15.38 -9.97
CA ASN A 219 12.14 -14.50 -11.10
C ASN A 219 10.96 -14.38 -12.08
N GLN A 220 9.73 -14.52 -11.58
CA GLN A 220 8.51 -14.35 -12.35
C GLN A 220 7.94 -12.94 -12.13
N PRO A 221 7.52 -12.24 -13.19
CA PRO A 221 6.80 -10.97 -13.03
C PRO A 221 5.45 -11.22 -12.35
N TRP A 222 4.93 -10.21 -11.67
CA TRP A 222 3.57 -10.23 -11.14
C TRP A 222 2.79 -8.99 -11.60
N ALA A 223 1.48 -9.09 -11.58
CA ALA A 223 0.56 -8.01 -11.85
C ALA A 223 0.00 -7.42 -10.55
N HIS A 224 -0.25 -6.13 -10.57
CA HIS A 224 -1.27 -5.51 -9.72
C HIS A 224 -2.61 -5.88 -10.34
N ALA A 225 -3.47 -6.59 -9.60
CA ALA A 225 -4.74 -7.04 -10.14
C ALA A 225 -5.81 -7.14 -9.06
N ARG A 226 -7.06 -6.91 -9.45
CA ARG A 226 -8.21 -7.05 -8.56
C ARG A 226 -9.48 -7.38 -9.33
N LEU A 227 -10.20 -8.38 -8.83
CA LEU A 227 -11.60 -8.61 -9.15
C LEU A 227 -12.44 -7.62 -8.33
N VAL A 228 -13.08 -6.68 -9.01
CA VAL A 228 -13.88 -5.62 -8.37
C VAL A 228 -15.30 -6.10 -8.14
N GLU A 229 -15.85 -6.81 -9.12
CA GLU A 229 -17.22 -7.27 -9.10
C GLU A 229 -17.34 -8.68 -9.65
N ALA A 230 -18.14 -9.49 -8.98
CA ALA A 230 -18.53 -10.82 -9.40
C ALA A 230 -19.97 -11.09 -8.97
N ASN A 231 -20.91 -10.99 -9.92
CA ASN A 231 -22.31 -11.28 -9.71
C ASN A 231 -22.86 -12.19 -10.81
N THR A 232 -24.14 -12.55 -10.74
CA THR A 232 -24.76 -13.51 -11.68
C THR A 232 -24.77 -13.06 -13.15
N LYS A 233 -24.56 -11.77 -13.43
CA LYS A 233 -24.65 -11.16 -14.77
C LYS A 233 -23.32 -10.65 -15.31
N ARG A 234 -22.38 -10.29 -14.44
CA ARG A 234 -21.11 -9.69 -14.85
C ARG A 234 -19.97 -9.95 -13.89
N ILE A 235 -18.79 -9.97 -14.48
CA ILE A 235 -17.52 -9.90 -13.79
C ILE A 235 -16.79 -8.65 -14.28
N SER A 236 -16.14 -7.92 -13.37
CA SER A 236 -15.28 -6.83 -13.76
C SER A 236 -14.11 -6.65 -12.80
N GLY A 237 -13.02 -6.09 -13.32
CA GLY A 237 -11.84 -5.79 -12.54
C GLY A 237 -10.82 -5.00 -13.31
N TRP A 238 -9.59 -5.04 -12.81
CA TRP A 238 -8.44 -4.42 -13.43
C TRP A 238 -7.17 -5.22 -13.19
N ALA A 239 -6.21 -5.09 -14.10
CA ALA A 239 -4.86 -5.63 -13.94
C ALA A 239 -3.82 -4.82 -14.74
N TRP A 240 -2.60 -4.69 -14.21
CA TRP A 240 -1.43 -4.17 -14.91
C TRP A 240 -0.13 -4.75 -14.34
N TRP A 241 0.93 -4.78 -15.13
CA TRP A 241 2.21 -5.33 -14.71
C TRP A 241 2.93 -4.45 -13.67
N ALA A 242 3.48 -5.08 -12.63
CA ALA A 242 4.21 -4.36 -11.58
C ALA A 242 5.58 -3.84 -12.00
N ASN A 243 6.18 -4.46 -13.02
CA ASN A 243 7.47 -4.04 -13.59
C ASN A 243 7.37 -2.80 -14.51
N GLY A 244 6.19 -2.22 -14.66
CA GLY A 244 5.97 -1.04 -15.51
C GLY A 244 5.81 -1.33 -16.99
N SER A 245 5.68 -2.61 -17.40
CA SER A 245 5.34 -2.97 -18.78
C SER A 245 4.01 -2.33 -19.20
N ASP A 246 3.98 -1.80 -20.43
CA ASP A 246 2.78 -1.22 -21.05
C ASP A 246 1.93 -2.26 -21.80
N GLU A 247 2.36 -3.54 -21.79
CA GLU A 247 1.59 -4.65 -22.36
C GLU A 247 0.30 -4.91 -21.56
N PRO A 248 -0.79 -5.34 -22.22
CA PRO A 248 -1.98 -5.79 -21.51
C PRO A 248 -1.70 -7.03 -20.66
N VAL A 249 -2.46 -7.16 -19.58
CA VAL A 249 -2.46 -8.38 -18.78
C VAL A 249 -3.59 -9.27 -19.28
N ASP A 250 -3.24 -10.46 -19.76
CA ASP A 250 -4.22 -11.50 -20.07
C ASP A 250 -4.64 -12.24 -18.79
N ILE A 251 -5.95 -12.43 -18.68
CA ILE A 251 -6.63 -12.89 -17.48
C ILE A 251 -7.47 -14.09 -17.85
N GLU A 252 -7.22 -15.20 -17.20
CA GLU A 252 -8.09 -16.36 -17.20
C GLU A 252 -9.19 -16.17 -16.14
N LEU A 253 -10.44 -16.37 -16.53
CA LEU A 253 -11.55 -16.50 -15.59
C LEU A 253 -11.75 -17.97 -15.24
N TRP A 254 -11.82 -18.25 -13.95
CA TRP A 254 -12.09 -19.57 -13.40
C TRP A 254 -13.41 -19.56 -12.62
N VAL A 255 -14.30 -20.51 -12.92
CA VAL A 255 -15.62 -20.68 -12.30
C VAL A 255 -15.69 -22.09 -11.74
N LYS A 256 -16.02 -22.24 -10.45
CA LYS A 256 -16.05 -23.55 -9.75
C LYS A 256 -14.75 -24.36 -9.86
N GLY A 257 -13.62 -23.68 -10.05
CA GLY A 257 -12.31 -24.31 -10.20
C GLY A 257 -12.01 -24.81 -11.61
N GLU A 258 -12.84 -24.48 -12.61
CA GLU A 258 -12.61 -24.79 -14.02
C GLU A 258 -12.33 -23.51 -14.81
N HIS A 259 -11.42 -23.59 -15.78
CA HIS A 259 -11.14 -22.49 -16.71
C HIS A 259 -12.37 -22.26 -17.60
N ALA A 260 -12.92 -21.04 -17.55
CA ALA A 260 -14.11 -20.68 -18.30
C ALA A 260 -13.78 -19.91 -19.58
N THR A 261 -12.88 -18.93 -19.50
CA THR A 261 -12.46 -18.12 -20.65
C THR A 261 -11.20 -17.31 -20.32
N THR A 262 -10.65 -16.63 -21.33
CA THR A 262 -9.52 -15.70 -21.19
C THR A 262 -9.87 -14.35 -21.83
N LEU A 263 -9.46 -13.26 -21.19
CA LEU A 263 -9.67 -11.89 -21.67
C LEU A 263 -8.50 -10.98 -21.30
N SER A 264 -8.31 -9.91 -22.06
CA SER A 264 -7.22 -8.94 -21.83
C SER A 264 -7.71 -7.71 -21.07
N ALA A 265 -6.89 -7.22 -20.14
CA ALA A 265 -7.14 -5.98 -19.41
C ALA A 265 -6.83 -4.74 -20.27
N VAL A 266 -7.77 -4.32 -21.12
CA VAL A 266 -7.60 -3.22 -22.08
C VAL A 266 -8.65 -2.11 -21.95
N GLU A 267 -9.65 -2.27 -21.10
CA GLU A 267 -10.73 -1.30 -20.94
C GLU A 267 -10.34 -0.12 -20.05
N MET A 268 -10.91 1.05 -20.32
CA MET A 268 -10.67 2.25 -19.52
C MET A 268 -11.36 2.18 -18.15
N ARG A 269 -10.61 2.34 -17.06
CA ARG A 269 -11.14 2.43 -15.68
C ARG A 269 -11.09 3.87 -15.19
N LYS A 270 -12.07 4.68 -15.60
CA LYS A 270 -12.15 6.13 -15.31
C LYS A 270 -12.03 6.44 -13.81
N GLU A 271 -12.62 5.61 -12.96
CA GLU A 271 -12.60 5.76 -11.51
C GLU A 271 -11.21 5.57 -10.89
N LEU A 272 -10.31 4.87 -11.59
CA LEU A 272 -8.92 4.69 -11.20
C LEU A 272 -8.02 5.82 -11.68
N CYS A 273 -8.41 6.62 -12.68
CA CYS A 273 -7.53 7.65 -13.25
C CYS A 273 -6.99 8.66 -12.22
N ARG A 274 -7.74 8.93 -11.15
CA ARG A 274 -7.26 9.75 -10.01
C ARG A 274 -6.04 9.17 -9.28
N LEU A 275 -5.72 7.90 -9.51
CA LEU A 275 -4.59 7.16 -8.96
C LEU A 275 -3.41 7.07 -9.94
N LEU A 276 -3.54 7.65 -11.15
CA LEU A 276 -2.59 7.53 -12.26
C LEU A 276 -2.12 6.07 -12.48
N PRO A 277 -3.04 5.12 -12.76
CA PRO A 277 -2.65 3.79 -13.22
C PRO A 277 -1.83 3.90 -14.51
N PRO A 278 -1.00 2.89 -14.83
CA PRO A 278 -0.28 2.85 -16.10
C PRO A 278 -1.24 2.71 -17.29
N ARG A 279 -0.68 2.67 -18.50
CA ARG A 279 -1.45 2.51 -19.76
C ARG A 279 -2.55 3.54 -19.93
N GLY A 280 -2.37 4.75 -19.41
CA GLY A 280 -3.38 5.82 -19.45
C GLY A 280 -4.72 5.48 -18.75
N GLY A 281 -4.79 4.41 -17.95
CA GLY A 281 -6.03 3.91 -17.35
C GLY A 281 -6.73 2.78 -18.11
N TYR A 282 -6.20 2.34 -19.25
CA TYR A 282 -6.66 1.18 -20.02
C TYR A 282 -6.13 -0.13 -19.41
N VAL A 283 -6.59 -0.40 -18.19
CA VAL A 283 -6.15 -1.53 -17.34
C VAL A 283 -7.32 -2.39 -16.88
N GLY A 284 -8.51 -2.13 -17.40
CA GLY A 284 -9.77 -2.74 -16.99
C GLY A 284 -10.11 -3.98 -17.80
N PHE A 285 -10.95 -4.82 -17.22
CA PHE A 285 -11.64 -5.87 -17.94
C PHE A 285 -13.08 -5.96 -17.47
N HIS A 286 -13.98 -6.27 -18.40
CA HIS A 286 -15.38 -6.54 -18.15
C HIS A 286 -15.83 -7.76 -18.95
N LEU A 287 -16.60 -8.63 -18.31
CA LEU A 287 -17.16 -9.81 -18.95
C LEU A 287 -18.61 -10.01 -18.53
N PRO A 288 -19.56 -9.92 -19.47
CA PRO A 288 -20.92 -10.43 -19.26
C PRO A 288 -20.86 -11.95 -19.06
N VAL A 289 -21.48 -12.43 -17.98
CA VAL A 289 -21.50 -13.86 -17.62
C VAL A 289 -22.90 -14.28 -17.20
N LYS A 290 -23.16 -15.58 -17.21
CA LYS A 290 -24.37 -16.19 -16.63
C LYS A 290 -23.94 -17.14 -15.54
N LEU A 291 -23.89 -16.65 -14.31
CA LEU A 291 -23.47 -17.41 -13.12
C LEU A 291 -24.65 -17.60 -12.17
N LEU A 292 -24.56 -18.63 -11.33
CA LEU A 292 -25.56 -18.86 -10.28
C LEU A 292 -25.13 -18.25 -8.95
N PRO A 293 -26.07 -17.79 -8.11
CA PRO A 293 -25.75 -17.39 -6.74
C PRO A 293 -25.03 -18.52 -6.00
N GLY A 294 -23.91 -18.19 -5.33
CA GLY A 294 -23.10 -19.15 -4.60
C GLY A 294 -22.00 -19.85 -5.40
N ASP A 295 -21.97 -19.69 -6.73
CA ASP A 295 -20.83 -20.10 -7.55
C ASP A 295 -19.55 -19.43 -7.04
N THR A 296 -18.40 -20.11 -7.17
CA THR A 296 -17.10 -19.53 -6.83
C THR A 296 -16.40 -19.05 -8.09
N VAL A 297 -15.83 -17.85 -8.04
CA VAL A 297 -15.05 -17.27 -9.13
C VAL A 297 -13.68 -16.80 -8.65
N GLN A 298 -12.71 -16.93 -9.53
CA GLN A 298 -11.36 -16.43 -9.34
C GLN A 298 -10.76 -16.08 -10.69
N CYS A 299 -9.82 -15.15 -10.73
CA CYS A 299 -9.06 -14.83 -11.92
C CYS A 299 -7.62 -15.30 -11.76
N ARG A 300 -6.97 -15.61 -12.88
CA ARG A 300 -5.55 -15.95 -12.92
C ARG A 300 -4.86 -15.15 -14.02
N VAL A 301 -3.70 -14.57 -13.74
CA VAL A 301 -2.87 -13.95 -14.78
C VAL A 301 -2.33 -15.08 -15.66
N ALA A 302 -2.68 -15.07 -16.95
CA ALA A 302 -2.41 -16.19 -17.86
C ALA A 302 -0.91 -16.50 -17.97
N ALA A 303 -0.08 -15.45 -18.10
CA ALA A 303 1.35 -15.60 -18.31
C ALA A 303 2.14 -16.10 -17.08
N THR A 304 1.60 -15.95 -15.87
CA THR A 304 2.37 -16.18 -14.62
C THR A 304 1.68 -17.14 -13.66
N GLY A 305 0.43 -17.52 -13.92
CA GLY A 305 -0.36 -18.33 -12.99
C GLY A 305 -0.77 -17.60 -11.71
N GLN A 306 -0.55 -16.28 -11.61
CA GLN A 306 -0.87 -15.50 -10.42
C GLN A 306 -2.39 -15.43 -10.21
N TRP A 307 -2.87 -15.98 -9.10
CA TRP A 307 -4.27 -15.91 -8.72
C TRP A 307 -4.66 -14.56 -8.10
N PHE A 308 -5.83 -14.03 -8.50
CA PHE A 308 -6.47 -12.89 -7.86
C PHE A 308 -8.01 -12.98 -7.96
N PRO A 309 -8.77 -12.71 -6.89
CA PRO A 309 -8.29 -12.52 -5.52
C PRO A 309 -7.59 -13.80 -5.00
N LEU A 310 -6.83 -13.71 -3.91
CA LEU A 310 -6.02 -14.84 -3.39
C LEU A 310 -6.87 -16.06 -2.97
N LYS A 311 -8.15 -15.85 -2.71
CA LYS A 311 -9.14 -16.92 -2.45
C LYS A 311 -10.32 -16.71 -3.39
N PRO A 312 -10.97 -17.78 -3.87
CA PRO A 312 -12.17 -17.65 -4.69
C PRO A 312 -13.25 -16.79 -4.00
N GLN A 313 -13.87 -15.89 -4.76
CA GLN A 313 -14.98 -15.07 -4.33
C GLN A 313 -16.30 -15.77 -4.65
N ARG A 314 -17.27 -15.73 -3.73
CA ARG A 314 -18.63 -16.22 -4.01
C ARG A 314 -19.40 -15.18 -4.81
N VAL A 315 -20.08 -15.65 -5.85
CA VAL A 315 -21.01 -14.87 -6.67
C VAL A 315 -22.21 -14.49 -5.84
N THR A 316 -22.52 -13.19 -5.84
CA THR A 316 -23.73 -12.64 -5.22
C THR A 316 -24.78 -12.31 -6.26
N GLU A 317 -26.02 -12.15 -5.84
CA GLU A 317 -27.01 -11.50 -6.69
C GLU A 317 -26.59 -10.05 -6.98
N PRO A 318 -26.96 -9.49 -8.14
CA PRO A 318 -26.78 -8.07 -8.41
C PRO A 318 -27.54 -7.27 -7.36
N ALA A 319 -26.92 -6.22 -6.82
CA ALA A 319 -27.67 -5.26 -6.02
C ALA A 319 -28.81 -4.68 -6.86
N SER A 320 -30.04 -4.76 -6.34
CA SER A 320 -31.23 -4.14 -6.92
C SER A 320 -31.15 -2.61 -6.91
#